data_AF-A0A0N5AAP6-F1
#
_entry.id   AF-A0A0N5AAP6-F1
#
_cell.length_a   1.000
_cell.length_b   1.000
_cell.length_c   1.000
_cell.angle_alpha   90.00
_cell.angle_beta   90.00
_cell.angle_gamma   90.00
#
_symmetry.space_group_name_H-M   'P 1'
#
loop_
_entity.id
_entity.type
_entity.pdbx_description
1 polymer ?
#
loop_
_entity_poly.entity_id
_entity_poly.type
_entity_poly.pdbx_seq_one_letter_code
_entity_poly.pdbx_strand_id
1 'polypeptide(L)'
;MSSTATATNPAKVLFAYPALPKWEIRIYVIIIGLAVIYAWNAVITASNGFIFKFQHRNYIVRNFPLIGPRYKDQVNWEWNRWSSFALSFLVPYLIGHSLIFNIASKYLTALTTSYITLVYSLLSCCYIFTPWLLFLSIVQGTWIFAIASYYRRPLVVWLSALPLLYYVMNWTAYVAFDPFMVLLFVAYTLLSYISYNLEVARGEVDCQNQSWIRRYLRMMFYAFYPPYLISIIVTYLDFEKQMNDREKMKRDWKALIFFAMRVLFWWIVTEYFLYFSYHETILYDLEYAKNLSKDQFVALGMALGWNKLGQFFQLKYVVIFGLPAVFARIDKMQPPKGPICISRVMLYSKIWRFFDRGLYAFFKRYIFIPICQPSFSLKRKLLGIFVSYGFVLLWHGFHYHNIIWILLNIAELFVEYTGKAIYSINAVRETREKYISDVAFRRILGCLQIIPYIFGLYSNFFFLGGETVGKMFVQRIWYEETLTMRYPAIILLLLGYFFAQVIMEVERYLSQPAKLHSA
;
A
#
# COMPACT_ATOMS: atom_id res chain seq x y z
N MET A 1 19.05 -11.29 -34.92
CA MET A 1 17.98 -11.89 -35.76
C MET A 1 16.71 -11.95 -34.92
N SER A 2 15.64 -11.34 -35.46
CA SER A 2 14.23 -11.38 -35.02
C SER A 2 13.92 -11.07 -33.54
N SER A 3 13.71 -9.78 -33.23
CA SER A 3 13.03 -9.34 -32.02
C SER A 3 11.52 -9.58 -32.16
N THR A 4 11.01 -10.68 -31.60
CA THR A 4 9.57 -10.83 -31.39
C THR A 4 9.13 -9.90 -30.28
N ALA A 5 8.76 -8.67 -30.66
CA ALA A 5 7.99 -7.78 -29.82
C ALA A 5 6.68 -8.49 -29.48
N THR A 6 6.57 -9.00 -28.24
CA THR A 6 5.30 -9.44 -27.69
C THR A 6 4.38 -8.23 -27.62
N ALA A 7 3.53 -8.08 -28.65
CA ALA A 7 2.41 -7.17 -28.64
C ALA A 7 1.53 -7.55 -27.43
N THR A 8 1.62 -6.76 -26.36
CA THR A 8 0.70 -6.87 -25.25
C THR A 8 -0.65 -6.43 -25.77
N ASN A 9 -1.51 -7.40 -26.12
CA ASN A 9 -2.92 -7.15 -26.40
C ASN A 9 -3.47 -6.25 -25.28
N PRO A 10 -4.01 -5.06 -25.60
CA PRO A 10 -4.63 -4.22 -24.59
C PRO A 10 -5.73 -5.05 -23.94
N ALA A 11 -5.73 -5.12 -22.60
CA ALA A 11 -6.69 -5.91 -21.85
C ALA A 11 -8.10 -5.54 -22.32
N LYS A 12 -8.80 -6.49 -22.95
CA LYS A 12 -10.15 -6.30 -23.48
C LYS A 12 -11.04 -5.84 -22.34
N VAL A 13 -11.52 -4.59 -22.41
CA VAL A 13 -12.50 -4.06 -21.44
C VAL A 13 -13.75 -4.90 -21.60
N LEU A 14 -14.08 -5.70 -20.57
CA LEU A 14 -15.21 -6.62 -20.63
C LEU A 14 -16.53 -5.83 -20.74
N PHE A 15 -16.68 -4.77 -19.95
CA PHE A 15 -17.85 -3.90 -19.96
C PHE A 15 -17.43 -2.46 -19.66
N ALA A 16 -17.84 -1.53 -20.52
CA ALA A 16 -17.64 -0.09 -20.29
C ALA A 16 -18.89 0.48 -19.64
N TYR A 17 -18.75 1.17 -18.50
CA TYR A 17 -19.91 1.70 -17.78
C TYR A 17 -20.61 2.79 -18.60
N PRO A 18 -21.91 2.63 -18.96
CA PRO A 18 -22.66 3.67 -19.66
C PRO A 18 -22.94 4.84 -18.73
N ALA A 19 -23.23 6.02 -19.27
CA ALA A 19 -23.65 7.18 -18.46
C ALA A 19 -24.99 6.91 -17.75
N LEU A 20 -25.12 7.32 -16.49
CA LEU A 20 -26.43 7.47 -15.85
C LEU A 20 -26.94 8.92 -16.02
N PRO A 21 -28.25 9.17 -15.93
CA PRO A 21 -28.81 10.50 -15.86
C PRO A 21 -28.08 11.38 -14.83
N LYS A 22 -27.77 12.62 -15.20
CA LYS A 22 -27.00 13.53 -14.33
C LYS A 22 -27.67 13.77 -12.97
N TRP A 23 -29.00 13.82 -12.94
CA TRP A 23 -29.75 13.99 -11.69
C TRP A 23 -29.60 12.79 -10.76
N GLU A 24 -29.60 11.55 -11.31
CA GLU A 24 -29.42 10.30 -10.55
C GLU A 24 -28.04 10.27 -9.89
N ILE A 25 -26.98 10.58 -10.66
CA ILE A 25 -25.61 10.69 -10.13
C ILE A 25 -25.49 11.79 -9.07
N ARG A 26 -26.10 12.96 -9.30
CA ARG A 26 -26.08 14.08 -8.33
C ARG A 26 -26.71 13.66 -7.00
N ILE A 27 -27.85 12.96 -7.04
CA ILE A 27 -28.48 12.42 -5.83
C ILE A 27 -27.54 11.46 -5.11
N TYR A 28 -26.92 10.51 -5.83
CA TYR A 28 -25.99 9.57 -5.23
C TYR A 28 -24.80 10.27 -4.58
N VAL A 29 -24.21 11.27 -5.26
CA VAL A 29 -23.09 12.06 -4.70
C VAL A 29 -23.53 12.84 -3.47
N ILE A 30 -24.71 13.46 -3.47
CA ILE A 30 -25.24 14.21 -2.32
C ILE A 30 -25.47 13.27 -1.13
N ILE A 31 -26.16 12.15 -1.32
CA ILE A 31 -26.43 11.18 -0.24
C ILE A 31 -25.11 10.65 0.34
N ILE A 32 -24.17 10.30 -0.53
CA ILE A 32 -22.83 9.87 -0.12
C ILE A 32 -22.08 10.96 0.65
N GLY A 33 -22.14 12.21 0.19
CA GLY A 33 -21.52 13.34 0.88
C GLY A 33 -22.11 13.58 2.27
N LEU A 34 -23.44 13.57 2.37
CA LEU A 34 -24.15 13.70 3.64
C LEU A 34 -23.84 12.54 4.59
N ALA A 35 -23.79 11.30 4.10
CA ALA A 35 -23.43 10.14 4.89
C ALA A 35 -22.00 10.26 5.46
N VAL A 36 -21.05 10.77 4.67
CA VAL A 36 -19.68 11.01 5.12
C VAL A 36 -19.63 12.11 6.19
N ILE A 37 -20.35 13.22 6.00
CA ILE A 37 -20.43 14.31 6.99
C ILE A 37 -21.05 13.79 8.29
N TYR A 38 -22.15 13.05 8.21
CA TYR A 38 -22.81 12.46 9.37
C TYR A 38 -21.88 11.51 10.12
N ALA A 39 -21.20 10.63 9.39
CA ALA A 39 -20.31 9.67 10.01
C ALA A 39 -19.07 10.36 10.63
N TRP A 40 -18.61 11.49 10.08
CA TRP A 40 -17.61 12.35 10.75
C TRP A 40 -18.11 12.95 12.04
N ASN A 41 -19.32 13.49 12.01
CA ASN A 41 -19.96 14.01 13.20
C ASN A 41 -20.06 12.92 14.28
N ALA A 42 -20.47 11.70 13.91
CA ALA A 42 -20.56 10.57 14.83
C ALA A 42 -19.21 10.20 15.48
N VAL A 43 -18.11 10.22 14.70
CA VAL A 43 -16.76 9.98 15.24
C VAL A 43 -16.33 11.08 16.22
N ILE A 44 -16.59 12.34 15.88
CA ILE A 44 -16.28 13.48 16.75
C ILE A 44 -17.13 13.45 18.01
N THR A 45 -18.42 13.13 17.91
CA THR A 45 -19.32 12.94 19.07
C THR A 45 -18.81 11.82 19.97
N ALA A 46 -18.46 10.66 19.41
CA ALA A 46 -17.91 9.54 20.18
C ALA A 46 -16.57 9.91 20.85
N SER A 47 -15.73 10.70 20.16
CA SER A 47 -14.44 11.19 20.67
C SER A 47 -14.59 12.23 21.77
N ASN A 48 -15.57 13.12 21.67
CA ASN A 48 -15.87 14.11 22.71
C ASN A 48 -16.48 13.47 23.97
N GLY A 49 -17.23 12.38 23.82
CA GLY A 49 -17.76 11.61 24.95
C GLY A 49 -16.74 10.66 25.59
N PHE A 50 -15.61 10.41 24.94
CA PHE A 50 -14.61 9.46 25.44
C PHE A 50 -13.74 10.08 26.53
N ILE A 51 -13.63 9.37 27.66
CA ILE A 51 -12.80 9.78 28.80
C ILE A 51 -11.51 8.94 28.79
N PHE A 52 -10.37 9.60 28.73
CA PHE A 52 -9.07 8.93 28.79
C PHE A 52 -8.83 8.33 30.18
N LYS A 53 -8.60 7.02 30.24
CA LYS A 53 -8.16 6.32 31.44
C LYS A 53 -6.67 6.64 31.68
N PHE A 54 -6.38 7.47 32.69
CA PHE A 54 -5.03 8.01 32.98
C PHE A 54 -4.02 7.00 33.53
N GLN A 55 -4.42 5.77 33.82
CA GLN A 55 -3.64 4.92 34.71
C GLN A 55 -2.34 4.36 34.10
N HIS A 56 -2.13 4.38 32.77
CA HIS A 56 -1.02 3.62 32.16
C HIS A 56 -0.37 4.23 30.90
N ARG A 57 -0.66 5.49 30.51
CA ARG A 57 -0.09 6.08 29.28
C ARG A 57 0.27 7.56 29.42
N ASN A 58 1.46 7.92 28.91
CA ASN A 58 1.88 9.30 28.71
C ASN A 58 1.17 9.87 27.49
N TYR A 59 0.00 10.48 27.68
CA TYR A 59 -0.70 11.16 26.59
C TYR A 59 -0.09 12.53 26.30
N ILE A 60 0.11 12.84 25.02
CA ILE A 60 0.51 14.16 24.55
C ILE A 60 -0.75 15.02 24.56
N VAL A 61 -0.69 16.10 25.33
CA VAL A 61 -1.77 17.09 25.43
C VAL A 61 -1.34 18.36 24.73
N ARG A 62 -2.22 18.89 23.88
CA ARG A 62 -2.05 20.21 23.30
C ARG A 62 -3.25 21.07 23.65
N ASN A 63 -2.98 22.29 24.10
CA ASN A 63 -4.03 23.28 24.33
C ASN A 63 -4.31 24.02 23.03
N PHE A 64 -5.52 23.87 22.50
CA PHE A 64 -5.95 24.56 21.29
C PHE A 64 -6.72 25.84 21.66
N PRO A 65 -6.41 26.99 21.04
CA PRO A 65 -7.19 28.20 21.23
C PRO A 65 -8.68 27.93 20.98
N LEU A 66 -9.55 28.46 21.83
CA LEU A 66 -11.03 28.35 21.76
C LEU A 66 -11.64 26.95 22.01
N ILE A 67 -10.86 25.87 21.97
CA ILE A 67 -11.35 24.50 22.17
C ILE A 67 -10.89 23.92 23.52
N GLY A 68 -9.71 24.33 24.00
CA GLY A 68 -9.11 23.84 25.23
C GLY A 68 -8.18 22.64 25.03
N PRO A 69 -7.85 21.91 26.11
CA PRO A 69 -6.90 20.80 26.06
C PRO A 69 -7.46 19.61 25.29
N ARG A 70 -6.66 19.07 24.36
CA ARG A 70 -6.97 17.86 23.61
C ARG A 70 -5.80 16.88 23.69
N TYR A 71 -6.16 15.61 23.86
CA TYR A 71 -5.22 14.49 23.85
C TYR A 71 -4.97 14.05 22.40
N LYS A 72 -3.75 13.66 22.08
CA LYS A 72 -3.44 13.01 20.80
C LYS A 72 -3.74 11.52 20.86
N ASP A 73 -4.49 10.99 19.88
CA ASP A 73 -4.57 9.55 19.66
C ASP A 73 -3.20 9.01 19.23
N GLN A 74 -2.59 8.20 20.11
CA GLN A 74 -1.25 7.64 19.94
C GLN A 74 -1.25 6.13 19.73
N VAL A 75 -2.42 5.52 19.53
CA VAL A 75 -2.52 4.06 19.47
C VAL A 75 -1.89 3.51 18.20
N ASN A 76 -1.90 4.27 17.10
CA ASN A 76 -1.22 3.86 15.89
C ASN A 76 0.29 3.91 16.07
N TRP A 77 0.88 2.79 16.48
CA TRP A 77 2.30 2.70 16.76
C TRP A 77 3.16 3.00 15.52
N GLU A 78 2.75 2.54 14.33
CA GLU A 78 3.49 2.76 13.07
C GLU A 78 3.58 4.25 12.75
N TRP A 79 2.45 4.98 12.73
CA TRP A 79 2.46 6.41 12.43
C TRP A 79 3.21 7.22 13.47
N ASN A 80 2.99 6.95 14.77
CA ASN A 80 3.64 7.73 15.82
C ASN A 80 5.16 7.51 15.84
N ARG A 81 5.63 6.27 15.64
CA ARG A 81 7.07 5.98 15.51
C ARG A 81 7.64 6.56 14.23
N TRP A 82 6.97 6.36 13.10
CA TRP A 82 7.44 6.82 11.79
C TRP A 82 7.48 8.34 11.68
N SER A 83 6.43 9.06 12.11
CA SER A 83 6.34 10.53 12.03
C SER A 83 7.47 11.19 12.82
N SER A 84 7.70 10.76 14.07
CA SER A 84 8.81 11.25 14.89
C SER A 84 10.17 10.88 14.30
N PHE A 85 10.37 9.63 13.86
CA PHE A 85 11.58 9.19 13.18
C PHE A 85 11.86 10.03 11.93
N ALA A 86 10.82 10.31 11.15
CA ALA A 86 10.94 10.97 9.88
C ALA A 86 11.42 12.42 10.05
N LEU A 87 10.84 13.16 11.01
CA LEU A 87 11.25 14.54 11.30
C LEU A 87 12.65 14.61 11.92
N SER A 88 12.96 13.74 12.88
CA SER A 88 14.22 13.81 13.63
C SER A 88 15.42 13.29 12.86
N PHE A 89 15.26 12.26 12.03
CA PHE A 89 16.40 11.55 11.42
C PHE A 89 16.31 11.44 9.91
N LEU A 90 15.15 11.04 9.36
CA LEU A 90 15.01 10.76 7.93
C LEU A 90 15.13 12.01 7.06
N VAL A 91 14.45 13.11 7.43
CA VAL A 91 14.46 14.35 6.63
C VAL A 91 15.87 14.93 6.53
N PRO A 92 16.63 15.13 7.64
CA PRO A 92 18.02 15.58 7.56
C PRO A 92 18.90 14.65 6.70
N TYR A 93 18.72 13.33 6.83
CA TYR A 93 19.43 12.33 6.05
C TYR A 93 19.15 12.42 4.55
N LEU A 94 17.88 12.53 4.16
CA LEU A 94 17.50 12.65 2.75
C LEU A 94 17.93 13.99 2.13
N ILE A 95 17.96 15.07 2.92
CA ILE A 95 18.53 16.37 2.51
C ILE A 95 20.03 16.21 2.25
N GLY A 96 20.78 15.66 3.21
CA GLY A 96 22.22 15.44 3.07
C GLY A 96 22.55 14.55 1.88
N HIS A 97 21.82 13.46 1.71
CA HIS A 97 21.91 12.60 0.52
C HIS A 97 21.70 13.39 -0.77
N SER A 98 20.59 14.12 -0.89
CA SER A 98 20.24 14.83 -2.12
C SER A 98 21.29 15.88 -2.48
N LEU A 99 21.86 16.57 -1.49
CA LEU A 99 22.97 17.51 -1.71
C LEU A 99 24.20 16.78 -2.25
N ILE A 100 24.67 15.74 -1.54
CA ILE A 100 25.86 14.97 -1.94
C ILE A 100 25.67 14.36 -3.32
N PHE A 101 24.55 13.68 -3.56
CA PHE A 101 24.29 12.97 -4.80
C PHE A 101 24.24 13.93 -5.99
N ASN A 102 23.52 15.05 -5.88
CA ASN A 102 23.38 15.99 -7.00
C ASN A 102 24.63 16.86 -7.24
N ILE A 103 25.40 17.18 -6.19
CA ILE A 103 26.69 17.87 -6.34
C ILE A 103 27.72 16.93 -6.95
N ALA A 104 27.91 15.73 -6.37
CA ALA A 104 28.86 14.74 -6.88
C ALA A 104 28.59 14.39 -8.34
N SER A 105 27.32 14.20 -8.72
CA SER A 105 26.92 13.92 -10.10
C SER A 105 27.27 15.01 -11.11
N LYS A 106 27.47 16.25 -10.67
CA LYS A 106 27.82 17.37 -11.55
C LYS A 106 29.32 17.40 -11.85
N TYR A 107 30.15 16.94 -10.91
CA TYR A 107 31.61 17.10 -10.96
C TYR A 107 32.36 15.78 -11.13
N LEU A 108 31.73 14.64 -10.86
CA LEU A 108 32.36 13.32 -10.82
C LEU A 108 31.66 12.34 -11.76
N THR A 109 32.34 11.23 -12.05
CA THR A 109 31.75 10.13 -12.83
C THR A 109 30.57 9.48 -12.09
N ALA A 110 29.66 8.85 -12.84
CA ALA A 110 28.53 8.10 -12.26
C ALA A 110 28.98 7.00 -11.29
N LEU A 111 30.11 6.34 -11.57
CA LEU A 111 30.67 5.31 -10.71
C LEU A 111 31.18 5.88 -9.38
N THR A 112 31.99 6.93 -9.43
CA THR A 112 32.50 7.61 -8.23
C THR A 112 31.36 8.18 -7.38
N THR A 113 30.36 8.77 -8.03
CA THR A 113 29.14 9.28 -7.38
C THR A 113 28.41 8.15 -6.64
N SER A 114 28.28 6.98 -7.26
CA SER A 114 27.62 5.82 -6.64
C SER A 114 28.36 5.36 -5.38
N TYR A 115 29.70 5.34 -5.41
CA TYR A 115 30.51 4.97 -4.24
C TYR A 115 30.45 5.99 -3.10
N ILE A 116 30.58 7.29 -3.39
CA ILE A 116 30.47 8.35 -2.37
C ILE A 116 29.09 8.29 -1.71
N THR A 117 28.05 8.09 -2.51
CA THR A 117 26.67 7.97 -2.03
C THR A 117 26.48 6.73 -1.17
N LEU A 118 27.07 5.60 -1.57
CA LEU A 118 27.03 4.38 -0.78
C LEU A 118 27.72 4.58 0.58
N VAL A 119 28.92 5.18 0.60
CA VAL A 119 29.64 5.46 1.86
C VAL A 119 28.82 6.37 2.77
N TYR A 120 28.27 7.46 2.22
CA TYR A 120 27.38 8.35 2.99
C TYR A 120 26.17 7.59 3.55
N SER A 121 25.55 6.74 2.72
CA SER A 121 24.38 5.97 3.12
C SER A 121 24.71 4.97 4.24
N LEU A 122 25.82 4.24 4.15
CA LEU A 122 26.27 3.30 5.18
C LEU A 122 26.56 4.00 6.51
N LEU A 123 27.30 5.12 6.48
CA LEU A 123 27.60 5.91 7.68
C LEU A 123 26.33 6.47 8.33
N SER A 124 25.42 6.98 7.50
CA SER A 124 24.15 7.51 7.99
C SER A 124 23.25 6.41 8.55
N CYS A 125 23.17 5.25 7.91
CA CYS A 125 22.41 4.11 8.41
C CYS A 125 22.95 3.59 9.75
N CYS A 126 24.27 3.62 9.93
CA CYS A 126 24.93 3.28 11.20
C CYS A 126 24.44 4.18 12.34
N TYR A 127 24.30 5.49 12.07
CA TYR A 127 23.83 6.49 13.03
C TYR A 127 22.30 6.44 13.26
N ILE A 128 21.52 6.35 12.18
CA ILE A 128 20.05 6.47 12.21
C ILE A 128 19.38 5.22 12.77
N PHE A 129 19.88 4.03 12.39
CA PHE A 129 19.33 2.76 12.84
C PHE A 129 20.15 2.26 14.03
N THR A 130 21.18 1.45 13.76
CA THR A 130 22.25 1.08 14.69
C THR A 130 23.37 0.41 13.88
N PRO A 131 24.62 0.34 14.41
CA PRO A 131 25.67 -0.47 13.81
C PRO A 131 25.27 -1.95 13.66
N TRP A 132 24.50 -2.48 14.62
CA TRP A 132 24.02 -3.86 14.61
C TRP A 132 23.06 -4.15 13.46
N LEU A 133 22.05 -3.30 13.25
CA LEU A 133 21.10 -3.48 12.15
C LEU A 133 21.78 -3.33 10.79
N LEU A 134 22.75 -2.40 10.67
CA LEU A 134 23.55 -2.26 9.46
C LEU A 134 24.38 -3.52 9.17
N PHE A 135 25.04 -4.05 10.20
CA PHE A 135 25.78 -5.31 10.10
C PHE A 135 24.88 -6.45 9.63
N LEU A 136 23.71 -6.64 10.25
CA LEU A 136 22.75 -7.66 9.86
C LEU A 136 22.31 -7.50 8.40
N SER A 137 22.00 -6.28 7.95
CA SER A 137 21.62 -6.00 6.57
C SER A 137 22.73 -6.36 5.57
N ILE A 138 23.99 -6.03 5.89
CA ILE A 138 25.13 -6.35 5.02
C ILE A 138 25.36 -7.86 4.98
N VAL A 139 25.27 -8.54 6.13
CA VAL A 139 25.46 -10.00 6.22
C VAL A 139 24.40 -10.75 5.41
N GLN A 140 23.12 -10.41 5.55
CA GLN A 140 22.05 -11.05 4.76
C GLN A 140 22.23 -10.80 3.25
N GLY A 141 22.61 -9.59 2.85
CA GLY A 141 22.83 -9.25 1.44
C GLY A 141 24.03 -9.98 0.85
N THR A 142 25.13 -10.07 1.63
CA THR A 142 26.34 -10.81 1.25
C THR A 142 26.06 -12.29 1.10
N TRP A 143 25.31 -12.88 2.04
CA TRP A 143 24.91 -14.28 2.01
C TRP A 143 24.11 -14.61 0.75
N ILE A 144 23.04 -13.86 0.48
CA ILE A 144 22.19 -14.08 -0.70
C ILE A 144 23.01 -13.90 -1.98
N PHE A 145 23.87 -12.89 -2.04
CA PHE A 145 24.71 -12.62 -3.21
C PHE A 145 25.77 -13.69 -3.46
N ALA A 146 26.43 -14.19 -2.41
CA ALA A 146 27.43 -15.23 -2.53
C ALA A 146 26.81 -16.53 -3.09
N ILE A 147 25.68 -16.95 -2.51
CA ILE A 147 24.96 -18.16 -2.94
C ILE A 147 24.40 -17.97 -4.35
N ALA A 148 23.77 -16.84 -4.64
CA ALA A 148 23.21 -16.55 -5.96
C ALA A 148 24.29 -16.50 -7.04
N SER A 149 25.46 -15.92 -6.73
CA SER A 149 26.59 -15.85 -7.65
C SER A 149 27.20 -17.21 -7.98
N TYR A 150 27.19 -18.13 -7.01
CA TYR A 150 27.69 -19.49 -7.16
C TYR A 150 26.75 -20.38 -7.97
N TYR A 151 25.47 -20.49 -7.57
CA TYR A 151 24.53 -21.42 -8.19
C TYR A 151 23.76 -20.85 -9.40
N ARG A 152 23.58 -19.52 -9.48
CA ARG A 152 22.89 -18.81 -10.59
C ARG A 152 21.50 -19.37 -10.92
N ARG A 153 20.73 -19.79 -9.91
CA ARG A 153 19.35 -20.26 -10.07
C ARG A 153 18.38 -19.40 -9.26
N PRO A 154 17.24 -18.96 -9.84
CA PRO A 154 16.24 -18.16 -9.11
C PRO A 154 15.70 -18.85 -7.84
N LEU A 155 15.52 -20.17 -7.88
CA LEU A 155 15.05 -20.94 -6.73
C LEU A 155 16.02 -20.84 -5.54
N VAL A 156 17.32 -20.84 -5.81
CA VAL A 156 18.35 -20.75 -4.77
C VAL A 156 18.33 -19.39 -4.08
N VAL A 157 18.05 -18.31 -4.82
CA VAL A 157 17.86 -16.97 -4.23
C VAL A 157 16.71 -17.02 -3.21
N TRP A 158 15.56 -17.59 -3.58
CA TRP A 158 14.42 -17.74 -2.67
C TRP A 158 14.73 -18.62 -1.47
N LEU A 159 15.38 -19.78 -1.67
CA LEU A 159 15.76 -20.67 -0.57
C LEU A 159 16.74 -20.02 0.42
N SER A 160 17.63 -19.14 -0.07
CA SER A 160 18.53 -18.38 0.79
C SER A 160 17.85 -17.22 1.54
N ALA A 161 16.83 -16.61 0.94
CA ALA A 161 16.22 -15.37 1.45
C ALA A 161 14.96 -15.61 2.29
N LEU A 162 14.12 -16.60 1.97
CA LEU A 162 12.85 -16.84 2.66
C LEU A 162 13.01 -17.21 4.15
N PRO A 163 13.98 -18.04 4.57
CA PRO A 163 14.20 -18.32 5.99
C PRO A 163 14.64 -17.07 6.76
N LEU A 164 15.48 -16.23 6.15
CA LEU A 164 15.91 -14.95 6.74
C LEU A 164 14.72 -13.99 6.86
N LEU A 165 13.91 -13.88 5.81
CA LEU A 165 12.70 -13.06 5.84
C LEU A 165 11.73 -13.56 6.92
N TYR A 166 11.51 -14.88 7.02
CA TYR A 166 10.67 -15.45 8.07
C TYR A 166 11.15 -15.03 9.46
N TYR A 167 12.45 -15.20 9.74
CA TYR A 167 13.03 -14.86 11.03
C TYR A 167 12.91 -13.36 11.33
N VAL A 168 13.27 -12.50 10.38
CA VAL A 168 13.21 -11.03 10.53
C VAL A 168 11.77 -10.54 10.78
N MET A 169 10.78 -11.11 10.09
CA MET A 169 9.39 -10.64 10.17
C MET A 169 8.59 -11.24 11.33
N ASN A 170 8.91 -12.46 11.79
CA ASN A 170 8.14 -13.15 12.84
C ASN A 170 8.84 -13.15 14.21
N TRP A 171 10.16 -12.96 14.23
CA TRP A 171 10.97 -12.96 15.45
C TRP A 171 11.68 -11.62 15.66
N THR A 172 11.05 -10.54 15.18
CA THR A 172 11.62 -9.18 15.12
C THR A 172 12.14 -8.68 16.48
N ALA A 173 11.44 -9.01 17.58
CA ALA A 173 11.84 -8.63 18.94
C ALA A 173 13.14 -9.29 19.42
N TYR A 174 13.54 -10.42 18.82
CA TYR A 174 14.82 -11.08 19.09
C TYR A 174 15.96 -10.52 18.23
N VAL A 175 15.63 -9.86 17.11
CA VAL A 175 16.62 -9.26 16.22
C VAL A 175 17.16 -7.96 16.82
N ALA A 176 16.29 -7.11 17.35
CA ALA A 176 16.65 -5.89 18.06
C ALA A 176 15.55 -5.46 19.03
N PHE A 177 15.93 -4.62 19.99
CA PHE A 177 15.02 -4.07 21.00
C PHE A 177 13.85 -3.27 20.39
N ASP A 178 14.07 -2.62 19.24
CA ASP A 178 13.04 -1.87 18.54
C ASP A 178 12.59 -2.59 17.25
N PRO A 179 11.45 -3.31 17.28
CA PRO A 179 10.92 -4.01 16.11
C PRO A 179 10.63 -3.09 14.92
N PHE A 180 10.29 -1.82 15.17
CA PHE A 180 9.96 -0.87 14.10
C PHE A 180 11.15 -0.66 13.15
N MET A 181 12.36 -0.50 13.70
CA MET A 181 13.56 -0.25 12.90
C MET A 181 13.98 -1.47 12.10
N VAL A 182 13.79 -2.68 12.65
CA VAL A 182 14.06 -3.93 11.93
C VAL A 182 13.16 -4.03 10.70
N LEU A 183 11.85 -3.77 10.87
CA LEU A 183 10.88 -3.81 9.78
C LEU A 183 11.13 -2.71 8.74
N LEU A 184 11.46 -1.49 9.18
CA LEU A 184 11.66 -0.36 8.28
C LEU A 184 12.93 -0.49 7.42
N PHE A 185 13.98 -1.13 7.95
CA PHE A 185 15.29 -1.19 7.32
C PHE A 185 15.68 -2.59 6.86
N VAL A 186 15.82 -3.55 7.77
CA VAL A 186 16.34 -4.89 7.46
C VAL A 186 15.41 -5.65 6.50
N ALA A 187 14.09 -5.52 6.67
CA ALA A 187 13.12 -6.18 5.78
C ALA A 187 13.10 -5.55 4.38
N TYR A 188 13.17 -4.22 4.27
CA TYR A 188 13.18 -3.52 2.97
C TYR A 188 14.48 -3.76 2.20
N THR A 189 15.65 -3.74 2.86
CA THR A 189 16.91 -4.07 2.18
C THR A 189 16.94 -5.52 1.70
N LEU A 190 16.29 -6.44 2.42
CA LEU A 190 16.16 -7.83 2.01
C LEU A 190 15.39 -7.97 0.68
N LEU A 191 14.33 -7.19 0.46
CA LEU A 191 13.63 -7.15 -0.83
C LEU A 191 14.55 -6.67 -1.96
N SER A 192 15.38 -5.67 -1.72
CA SER A 192 16.36 -5.17 -2.69
C SER A 192 17.41 -6.25 -3.02
N TYR A 193 17.91 -7.00 -2.02
CA TYR A 193 18.82 -8.10 -2.29
C TYR A 193 18.17 -9.22 -3.10
N ILE A 194 16.93 -9.59 -2.79
CA ILE A 194 16.18 -10.60 -3.58
C ILE A 194 16.02 -10.12 -5.02
N SER A 195 15.57 -8.88 -5.21
CA SER A 195 15.34 -8.24 -6.51
C SER A 195 16.60 -8.28 -7.39
N TYR A 196 17.73 -7.78 -6.90
CA TYR A 196 19.00 -7.79 -7.67
C TYR A 196 19.45 -9.20 -8.05
N ASN A 197 19.48 -10.12 -7.07
CA ASN A 197 20.01 -11.46 -7.29
C ASN A 197 19.13 -12.31 -8.21
N LEU A 198 17.81 -12.09 -8.22
CA LEU A 198 16.90 -12.74 -9.15
C LEU A 198 17.15 -12.30 -10.60
N GLU A 199 17.37 -11.01 -10.85
CA GLU A 199 17.63 -10.52 -12.22
C GLU A 199 18.98 -11.01 -12.75
N VAL A 200 19.99 -11.05 -11.87
CA VAL A 200 21.30 -11.65 -12.18
C VAL A 200 21.14 -13.15 -12.50
N ALA A 201 20.40 -13.91 -11.69
CA ALA A 201 20.19 -15.34 -11.91
C ALA A 201 19.39 -15.66 -13.18
N ARG A 202 18.62 -14.68 -13.69
CA ARG A 202 17.89 -14.78 -14.97
C ARG A 202 18.72 -14.34 -16.18
N GLY A 203 19.91 -13.80 -15.96
CA GLY A 203 20.77 -13.28 -17.03
C GLY A 203 20.28 -11.96 -17.63
N GLU A 204 19.42 -11.22 -16.93
CA GLU A 204 18.88 -9.94 -17.41
C GLU A 204 19.78 -8.75 -17.08
N VAL A 205 20.78 -8.97 -16.21
CA VAL A 205 21.81 -7.98 -15.88
C VAL A 205 23.10 -8.37 -16.58
N ASP A 206 23.64 -7.48 -17.41
CA ASP A 206 24.93 -7.72 -18.04
C ASP A 206 26.05 -7.74 -17.00
N CYS A 207 26.54 -8.96 -16.75
CA CYS A 207 27.62 -9.24 -15.82
C CYS A 207 28.91 -9.68 -16.53
N GLN A 208 28.94 -9.78 -17.86
CA GLN A 208 30.03 -10.47 -18.59
C GLN A 208 31.38 -9.77 -18.41
N ASN A 209 31.38 -8.44 -18.26
CA ASN A 209 32.59 -7.62 -18.14
C ASN A 209 32.78 -6.98 -16.76
N GLN A 210 32.09 -7.47 -15.72
CA GLN A 210 32.15 -6.89 -14.38
C GLN A 210 32.79 -7.85 -13.38
N SER A 211 33.76 -7.34 -12.62
CA SER A 211 34.34 -8.08 -11.50
C SER A 211 33.29 -8.39 -10.43
N TRP A 212 33.52 -9.45 -9.66
CA TRP A 212 32.66 -9.85 -8.55
C TRP A 212 32.42 -8.71 -7.55
N ILE A 213 33.48 -7.96 -7.22
CA ILE A 213 33.44 -6.79 -6.32
C ILE A 213 32.55 -5.69 -6.91
N ARG A 214 32.68 -5.39 -8.20
CA ARG A 214 31.88 -4.35 -8.86
C ARG A 214 30.39 -4.69 -8.83
N ARG A 215 30.04 -5.97 -9.04
CA ARG A 215 28.66 -6.46 -8.96
C ARG A 215 28.11 -6.34 -7.54
N TYR A 216 28.91 -6.71 -6.54
CA TYR A 216 28.55 -6.56 -5.13
C TYR A 216 28.30 -5.10 -4.75
N LEU A 217 29.21 -4.18 -5.11
CA LEU A 217 29.05 -2.75 -4.84
C LEU A 217 27.84 -2.16 -5.57
N ARG A 218 27.51 -2.65 -6.77
CA ARG A 218 26.32 -2.26 -7.52
C ARG A 218 25.03 -2.67 -6.79
N MET A 219 24.99 -3.90 -6.27
CA MET A 219 23.88 -4.38 -5.44
C MET A 219 23.75 -3.56 -4.16
N MET A 220 24.87 -3.27 -3.49
CA MET A 220 24.89 -2.44 -2.29
C MET A 220 24.38 -1.04 -2.59
N PHE A 221 24.83 -0.39 -3.67
CA PHE A 221 24.35 0.94 -4.05
C PHE A 221 22.83 0.95 -4.31
N TYR A 222 22.29 -0.07 -4.97
CA TYR A 222 20.84 -0.22 -5.16
C TYR A 222 20.10 -0.39 -3.82
N ALA A 223 20.56 -1.31 -2.97
CA ALA A 223 19.90 -1.60 -1.69
C ALA A 223 19.99 -0.44 -0.69
N PHE A 224 21.06 0.35 -0.77
CA PHE A 224 21.34 1.49 0.11
C PHE A 224 21.07 2.85 -0.53
N TYR A 225 20.32 2.91 -1.65
CA TYR A 225 19.93 4.19 -2.23
C TYR A 225 18.89 4.89 -1.34
N PRO A 226 19.22 6.01 -0.66
CA PRO A 226 18.45 6.54 0.46
C PRO A 226 16.95 6.78 0.20
N PRO A 227 16.52 7.36 -0.94
CA PRO A 227 15.10 7.57 -1.22
C PRO A 227 14.29 6.29 -1.43
N TYR A 228 14.93 5.17 -1.80
CA TYR A 228 14.28 3.85 -1.97
C TYR A 228 14.68 2.84 -0.91
N LEU A 229 15.50 3.27 0.06
CA LEU A 229 15.98 2.42 1.15
C LEU A 229 14.83 1.97 2.04
N ILE A 230 13.89 2.89 2.30
CA ILE A 230 12.75 2.67 3.18
C ILE A 230 11.44 2.92 2.42
N SER A 231 10.42 2.14 2.77
CA SER A 231 9.01 2.34 2.39
C SER A 231 8.66 2.25 0.89
N ILE A 232 9.53 2.63 -0.05
CA ILE A 232 9.30 2.58 -1.50
C ILE A 232 10.07 1.42 -2.11
N ILE A 233 9.34 0.45 -2.66
CA ILE A 233 9.93 -0.69 -3.37
C ILE A 233 10.08 -0.33 -4.85
N VAL A 234 11.30 -0.44 -5.37
CA VAL A 234 11.61 -0.29 -6.80
C VAL A 234 12.38 -1.53 -7.23
N THR A 235 11.98 -2.17 -8.34
CA THR A 235 12.71 -3.33 -8.87
C THR A 235 14.10 -2.92 -9.34
N TYR A 236 15.06 -3.86 -9.37
CA TYR A 236 16.43 -3.53 -9.73
C TYR A 236 16.53 -2.96 -11.16
N LEU A 237 15.80 -3.55 -12.11
CA LEU A 237 15.78 -3.07 -13.49
C LEU A 237 15.19 -1.67 -13.63
N ASP A 238 14.12 -1.37 -12.88
CA ASP A 238 13.54 -0.03 -12.88
C ASP A 238 14.52 0.99 -12.28
N PHE A 239 15.24 0.62 -11.22
CA PHE A 239 16.27 1.45 -10.62
C PHE A 239 17.44 1.71 -11.59
N GLU A 240 17.98 0.65 -12.21
CA GLU A 240 19.06 0.73 -13.19
C GLU A 240 18.66 1.60 -14.39
N LYS A 241 17.45 1.40 -14.91
CA LYS A 241 16.89 2.23 -15.99
C LYS A 241 16.80 3.70 -15.59
N GLN A 242 16.26 3.99 -14.41
CA GLN A 242 16.15 5.37 -13.92
C GLN A 242 17.51 6.04 -13.74
N MET A 243 18.51 5.30 -13.23
CA MET A 243 19.88 5.79 -13.12
C MET A 243 20.49 6.13 -14.48
N ASN A 244 20.26 5.28 -15.49
CA ASN A 244 20.76 5.51 -16.85
C ASN A 244 20.06 6.67 -17.57
N ASP A 245 18.76 6.86 -17.33
CA ASP A 245 17.97 7.92 -17.96
C ASP A 245 18.05 9.26 -17.20
N ARG A 246 18.72 9.28 -16.04
CA ARG A 246 18.78 10.43 -15.13
C ARG A 246 19.29 11.72 -15.78
N GLU A 247 20.29 11.63 -16.66
CA GLU A 247 20.85 12.81 -17.34
C GLU A 247 19.87 13.43 -18.34
N LYS A 248 19.01 12.60 -18.95
CA LYS A 248 17.98 13.02 -19.91
C LYS A 248 16.81 13.71 -19.22
N MET A 249 16.61 13.45 -17.92
CA MET A 249 15.50 13.99 -17.15
C MET A 249 15.75 15.46 -16.75
N LYS A 250 14.78 16.31 -17.08
CA LYS A 250 14.72 17.70 -16.60
C LYS A 250 13.93 17.77 -15.30
N ARG A 251 14.39 18.62 -14.36
CA ARG A 251 13.68 18.86 -13.10
C ARG A 251 12.55 19.85 -13.34
N ASP A 252 11.31 19.43 -13.09
CA ASP A 252 10.18 20.34 -12.99
C ASP A 252 10.02 20.80 -11.53
N TRP A 253 10.65 21.93 -11.20
CA TRP A 253 10.60 22.48 -9.85
C TRP A 253 9.19 22.89 -9.43
N LYS A 254 8.33 23.34 -10.34
CA LYS A 254 6.96 23.73 -10.00
C LYS A 254 6.15 22.53 -9.57
N ALA A 255 6.19 21.45 -10.36
CA ALA A 255 5.51 20.20 -10.02
C ALA A 255 6.10 19.55 -8.76
N LEU A 256 7.42 19.65 -8.56
CA LEU A 256 8.10 19.12 -7.38
C LEU A 256 7.70 19.87 -6.10
N ILE A 257 7.77 21.20 -6.11
CA ILE A 257 7.38 22.03 -4.95
C ILE A 257 5.90 21.82 -4.63
N PHE A 258 5.03 21.78 -5.65
CA PHE A 258 3.62 21.46 -5.44
C PHE A 258 3.40 20.08 -4.81
N PHE A 259 4.14 19.07 -5.29
CA PHE A 259 4.09 17.73 -4.71
C PHE A 259 4.60 17.70 -3.26
N ALA A 260 5.70 18.38 -2.96
CA ALA A 260 6.26 18.47 -1.61
C ALA A 260 5.31 19.20 -0.65
N MET A 261 4.73 20.34 -1.07
CA MET A 261 3.72 21.06 -0.30
C MET A 261 2.48 20.19 -0.04
N ARG A 262 2.06 19.40 -1.02
CA ARG A 262 0.95 18.46 -0.84
C ARG A 262 1.27 17.39 0.21
N VAL A 263 2.48 16.82 0.19
CA VAL A 263 2.90 15.83 1.20
C VAL A 263 2.94 16.46 2.59
N LEU A 264 3.53 17.66 2.72
CA LEU A 264 3.58 18.41 3.98
C LEU A 264 2.18 18.76 4.50
N PHE A 265 1.29 19.20 3.62
CA PHE A 265 -0.10 19.49 3.96
C PHE A 265 -0.80 18.27 4.55
N TRP A 266 -0.71 17.11 3.89
CA TRP A 266 -1.34 15.89 4.40
C TRP A 266 -0.70 15.37 5.69
N TRP A 267 0.60 15.60 5.90
CA TRP A 267 1.26 15.31 7.16
C TRP A 267 0.67 16.16 8.30
N ILE A 268 0.63 17.49 8.12
CA ILE A 268 0.09 18.42 9.13
C ILE A 268 -1.38 18.12 9.42
N VAL A 269 -2.18 17.89 8.38
CA VAL A 269 -3.59 17.52 8.53
C VAL A 269 -3.71 16.24 9.35
N THR A 270 -2.94 15.19 9.03
CA THR A 270 -2.99 13.92 9.77
C THR A 270 -2.61 14.09 11.24
N GLU A 271 -1.53 14.83 11.52
CA GLU A 271 -1.08 15.11 12.89
C GLU A 271 -2.11 15.91 13.70
N TYR A 272 -2.68 16.97 13.11
CA TYR A 272 -3.71 17.78 13.75
C TYR A 272 -4.97 16.95 14.01
N PHE A 273 -5.35 16.15 13.02
CA PHE A 273 -6.56 15.38 13.01
C PHE A 273 -6.62 14.35 14.17
N LEU A 274 -5.49 13.76 14.54
CA LEU A 274 -5.37 12.82 15.68
C LEU A 274 -5.68 13.45 17.06
N TYR A 275 -5.73 14.79 17.18
CA TYR A 275 -6.16 15.45 18.42
C TYR A 275 -7.69 15.52 18.58
N PHE A 276 -8.44 15.28 17.51
CA PHE A 276 -9.90 15.47 17.48
C PHE A 276 -10.67 14.18 17.26
N SER A 277 -10.01 13.11 16.82
CA SER A 277 -10.63 11.79 16.70
C SER A 277 -9.80 10.72 17.35
N TYR A 278 -10.45 10.07 18.31
CA TYR A 278 -9.88 9.01 19.13
C TYR A 278 -10.30 7.64 18.62
N HIS A 279 -10.52 7.53 17.31
CA HIS A 279 -11.04 6.33 16.65
C HIS A 279 -10.29 5.04 16.99
N GLU A 280 -8.95 5.05 16.97
CA GLU A 280 -8.18 3.86 17.37
C GLU A 280 -8.28 3.66 18.88
N THR A 281 -8.04 4.70 19.68
CA THR A 281 -8.13 4.61 21.15
C THR A 281 -9.47 4.03 21.63
N ILE A 282 -10.57 4.50 21.06
CA ILE A 282 -11.94 4.07 21.36
C ILE A 282 -12.14 2.59 21.01
N LEU A 283 -11.69 2.16 19.82
CA LEU A 283 -11.92 0.78 19.38
C LEU A 283 -11.07 -0.24 20.12
N TYR A 284 -9.93 0.18 20.68
CA TYR A 284 -9.14 -0.65 21.59
C TYR A 284 -9.66 -0.63 23.04
N ASP A 285 -10.48 0.35 23.46
CA ASP A 285 -11.27 0.27 24.70
C ASP A 285 -12.55 -0.52 24.46
N LEU A 286 -12.45 -1.85 24.63
CA LEU A 286 -13.53 -2.80 24.31
C LEU A 286 -14.82 -2.55 25.08
N GLU A 287 -14.72 -2.06 26.32
CA GLU A 287 -15.87 -1.79 27.16
C GLU A 287 -16.66 -0.61 26.60
N TYR A 288 -15.96 0.48 26.28
CA TYR A 288 -16.57 1.64 25.67
C TYR A 288 -17.09 1.32 24.25
N ALA A 289 -16.28 0.66 23.41
CA ALA A 289 -16.64 0.32 22.03
C ALA A 289 -17.88 -0.58 21.94
N LYS A 290 -18.09 -1.49 22.90
CA LYS A 290 -19.29 -2.35 22.98
C LYS A 290 -20.56 -1.59 23.39
N ASN A 291 -20.43 -0.48 24.12
CA ASN A 291 -21.58 0.30 24.58
C ASN A 291 -21.94 1.47 23.65
N LEU A 292 -21.09 1.78 22.66
CA LEU A 292 -21.39 2.79 21.65
C LEU A 292 -22.65 2.45 20.84
N SER A 293 -23.37 3.50 20.41
CA SER A 293 -24.46 3.34 19.46
C SER A 293 -23.95 2.76 18.14
N LYS A 294 -24.81 2.03 17.41
CA LYS A 294 -24.38 1.29 16.20
C LYS A 294 -23.90 2.22 15.08
N ASP A 295 -24.51 3.39 14.93
CA ASP A 295 -24.08 4.43 14.01
C ASP A 295 -22.68 4.95 14.34
N GLN A 296 -22.40 5.25 15.61
CA GLN A 296 -21.07 5.68 16.07
C GLN A 296 -20.04 4.57 15.91
N PHE A 297 -20.36 3.33 16.31
CA PHE A 297 -19.48 2.17 16.18
C PHE A 297 -19.13 1.88 14.71
N VAL A 298 -20.14 1.89 13.83
CA VAL A 298 -19.93 1.73 12.39
C VAL A 298 -19.12 2.88 11.81
N ALA A 299 -19.43 4.13 12.19
CA ALA A 299 -18.67 5.29 11.77
C ALA A 299 -17.21 5.21 12.23
N LEU A 300 -16.93 4.64 13.42
CA LEU A 300 -15.59 4.45 13.96
C LEU A 300 -14.81 3.33 13.25
N GLY A 301 -15.43 2.19 12.94
CA GLY A 301 -14.78 1.15 12.14
C GLY A 301 -14.54 1.62 10.72
N MET A 302 -15.56 2.26 10.15
CA MET A 302 -15.38 3.00 8.94
C MET A 302 -14.31 4.07 9.12
N ALA A 303 -14.07 4.64 10.32
CA ALA A 303 -13.02 5.59 10.66
C ALA A 303 -11.61 5.01 10.93
N LEU A 304 -11.47 3.74 11.32
CA LEU A 304 -10.19 3.01 11.15
C LEU A 304 -9.81 2.96 9.67
N GLY A 305 -10.83 2.90 8.81
CA GLY A 305 -10.75 3.24 7.38
C GLY A 305 -11.20 4.68 7.03
N TRP A 306 -11.27 5.60 7.99
CA TRP A 306 -11.68 7.01 7.86
C TRP A 306 -13.00 7.39 7.11
N ASN A 307 -14.16 6.76 7.32
CA ASN A 307 -15.43 6.93 6.56
C ASN A 307 -15.30 6.99 5.02
N LYS A 308 -15.65 5.85 4.41
CA LYS A 308 -15.32 5.38 3.05
C LYS A 308 -13.91 4.78 2.89
N LEU A 309 -13.58 3.93 3.88
CA LEU A 309 -12.84 2.66 3.80
C LEU A 309 -11.31 2.60 3.71
N GLY A 310 -10.56 3.69 3.91
CA GLY A 310 -9.16 3.54 4.28
C GLY A 310 -8.37 4.82 4.55
N GLN A 311 -8.94 6.01 4.82
CA GLN A 311 -8.12 7.23 4.65
C GLN A 311 -7.06 7.51 5.71
N PHE A 312 -7.17 7.17 7.00
CA PHE A 312 -6.03 7.38 7.92
C PHE A 312 -4.87 6.48 7.47
N PHE A 313 -5.17 5.21 7.18
CA PHE A 313 -4.23 4.29 6.56
C PHE A 313 -3.66 4.83 5.23
N GLN A 314 -4.49 5.28 4.30
CA GLN A 314 -4.07 5.81 3.00
C GLN A 314 -3.27 7.11 3.13
N LEU A 315 -3.73 8.08 3.94
CA LEU A 315 -3.09 9.38 4.16
C LEU A 315 -1.73 9.19 4.82
N LYS A 316 -1.64 8.30 5.81
CA LYS A 316 -0.38 7.81 6.34
C LYS A 316 0.54 7.38 5.21
N TYR A 317 0.11 6.49 4.31
CA TYR A 317 0.96 6.04 3.19
C TYR A 317 1.18 7.09 2.08
N VAL A 318 0.31 8.08 1.93
CA VAL A 318 0.57 9.26 1.08
C VAL A 318 1.79 10.02 1.61
N VAL A 319 1.96 10.11 2.92
CA VAL A 319 3.12 10.76 3.54
C VAL A 319 4.33 9.82 3.58
N ILE A 320 4.16 8.57 4.03
CA ILE A 320 5.23 7.57 4.14
C ILE A 320 5.90 7.32 2.77
N PHE A 321 5.12 7.14 1.70
CA PHE A 321 5.67 7.00 0.35
C PHE A 321 5.98 8.36 -0.29
N GLY A 322 5.25 9.41 0.07
CA GLY A 322 5.41 10.73 -0.53
C GLY A 322 6.73 11.40 -0.15
N LEU A 323 7.15 11.29 1.12
CA LEU A 323 8.35 11.95 1.61
C LEU A 323 9.62 11.47 0.88
N PRO A 324 9.96 10.17 0.83
CA PRO A 324 11.12 9.73 0.07
C PRO A 324 10.96 9.97 -1.44
N ALA A 325 9.73 9.92 -1.97
CA ALA A 325 9.46 10.23 -3.37
C ALA A 325 9.77 11.69 -3.75
N VAL A 326 9.64 12.66 -2.83
CA VAL A 326 10.08 14.05 -3.06
C VAL A 326 11.59 14.07 -3.34
N PHE A 327 12.39 13.42 -2.49
CA PHE A 327 13.85 13.40 -2.63
C PHE A 327 14.31 12.60 -3.84
N ALA A 328 13.65 11.48 -4.15
CA ALA A 328 13.89 10.76 -5.42
C ALA A 328 13.67 11.67 -6.64
N ARG A 329 12.63 12.52 -6.63
CA ARG A 329 12.39 13.47 -7.74
C ARG A 329 13.43 14.60 -7.78
N ILE A 330 13.93 15.06 -6.63
CA ILE A 330 15.06 16.02 -6.57
C ILE A 330 16.29 15.41 -7.27
N ASP A 331 16.52 14.12 -7.06
CA ASP A 331 17.57 13.34 -7.69
C ASP A 331 17.34 13.02 -9.17
N LYS A 332 16.22 13.48 -9.76
CA LYS A 332 15.76 13.16 -11.13
C LYS A 332 15.40 11.69 -11.36
N MET A 333 15.11 10.96 -10.28
CA MET A 333 14.57 9.60 -10.34
C MET A 333 13.04 9.63 -10.52
N GLN A 334 12.47 8.48 -10.86
CA GLN A 334 11.04 8.32 -11.15
C GLN A 334 10.40 7.32 -10.16
N PRO A 335 10.15 7.74 -8.91
CA PRO A 335 9.50 6.86 -7.93
C PRO A 335 8.13 6.38 -8.45
N PRO A 336 7.69 5.17 -8.06
CA PRO A 336 6.33 4.71 -8.32
C PRO A 336 5.30 5.75 -7.86
N LYS A 337 4.17 5.86 -8.58
CA LYS A 337 3.06 6.74 -8.16
C LYS A 337 2.58 6.30 -6.78
N GLY A 338 2.21 7.28 -5.94
CA GLY A 338 1.67 7.05 -4.60
C GLY A 338 0.35 6.25 -4.60
N PRO A 339 -0.19 5.98 -3.40
CA PRO A 339 -1.30 5.05 -3.24
C PRO A 339 -2.56 5.58 -3.91
N ILE A 340 -3.33 4.67 -4.51
CA ILE A 340 -4.67 4.98 -5.01
C ILE A 340 -5.56 5.44 -3.85
N CYS A 341 -6.47 6.38 -4.16
CA CYS A 341 -7.52 6.74 -3.22
C CYS A 341 -8.44 5.53 -2.99
N ILE A 342 -8.42 4.96 -1.79
CA ILE A 342 -9.22 3.80 -1.38
C ILE A 342 -10.72 4.16 -1.46
N SER A 343 -11.07 5.41 -1.12
CA SER A 343 -12.43 5.94 -1.31
C SER A 343 -12.86 6.06 -2.77
N ARG A 344 -12.01 5.69 -3.74
CA ARG A 344 -12.29 5.65 -5.18
C ARG A 344 -12.36 4.22 -5.73
N VAL A 345 -12.51 3.20 -4.88
CA VAL A 345 -12.40 1.80 -5.29
C VAL A 345 -13.51 0.95 -4.67
N MET A 346 -14.18 0.17 -5.50
CA MET A 346 -15.12 -0.89 -5.08
C MET A 346 -14.53 -2.30 -5.17
N LEU A 347 -13.53 -2.49 -6.04
CA LEU A 347 -12.92 -3.79 -6.33
C LEU A 347 -11.52 -3.85 -5.71
N TYR A 348 -11.28 -4.74 -4.75
CA TYR A 348 -10.02 -4.75 -4.02
C TYR A 348 -8.85 -5.26 -4.88
N SER A 349 -9.12 -5.97 -5.98
CA SER A 349 -8.07 -6.24 -6.98
C SER A 349 -7.40 -4.97 -7.49
N LYS A 350 -8.06 -3.80 -7.48
CA LYS A 350 -7.44 -2.50 -7.80
C LYS A 350 -6.61 -1.95 -6.64
N ILE A 351 -7.03 -2.16 -5.39
CA ILE A 351 -6.25 -1.78 -4.21
C ILE A 351 -4.91 -2.51 -4.24
N TRP A 352 -4.91 -3.83 -4.43
CA TRP A 352 -3.70 -4.65 -4.55
C TRP A 352 -2.74 -4.22 -5.68
N ARG A 353 -3.27 -3.61 -6.76
CA ARG A 353 -2.45 -3.17 -7.91
C ARG A 353 -1.91 -1.75 -7.76
N PHE A 354 -2.64 -0.88 -7.08
CA PHE A 354 -2.41 0.57 -7.14
C PHE A 354 -2.20 1.23 -5.78
N PHE A 355 -2.35 0.51 -4.67
CA PHE A 355 -2.02 1.02 -3.34
C PHE A 355 -0.50 1.06 -3.13
N ASP A 356 0.15 -0.11 -3.13
CA ASP A 356 1.60 -0.20 -3.21
C ASP A 356 2.01 -0.76 -4.58
N ARG A 357 2.35 0.17 -5.48
CA ARG A 357 2.75 -0.18 -6.84
C ARG A 357 4.12 -0.85 -6.89
N GLY A 358 4.99 -0.53 -5.95
CA GLY A 358 6.33 -1.10 -5.86
C GLY A 358 6.26 -2.57 -5.47
N LEU A 359 5.52 -2.85 -4.39
CA LEU A 359 5.25 -4.21 -3.93
C LEU A 359 4.49 -5.02 -5.00
N TYR A 360 3.49 -4.43 -5.66
CA TYR A 360 2.78 -5.11 -6.74
C TYR A 360 3.72 -5.44 -7.92
N ALA A 361 4.61 -4.52 -8.31
CA ALA A 361 5.60 -4.78 -9.36
C ALA A 361 6.55 -5.92 -8.97
N PHE A 362 7.00 -5.93 -7.71
CA PHE A 362 7.80 -7.00 -7.13
C PHE A 362 7.08 -8.36 -7.22
N PHE A 363 5.84 -8.47 -6.73
CA PHE A 363 5.06 -9.71 -6.82
C PHE A 363 4.84 -10.15 -8.26
N LYS A 364 4.45 -9.22 -9.12
CA LYS A 364 4.21 -9.51 -10.54
C LYS A 364 5.46 -10.08 -11.20
N ARG A 365 6.63 -9.46 -11.01
CA ARG A 365 7.89 -9.80 -11.68
C ARG A 365 8.55 -11.05 -11.11
N TYR A 366 8.57 -11.18 -9.80
CA TYR A 366 9.40 -12.17 -9.11
C TYR A 366 8.64 -13.41 -8.65
N ILE A 367 7.33 -13.32 -8.45
CA ILE A 367 6.49 -14.42 -7.96
C ILE A 367 5.47 -14.85 -9.02
N PHE A 368 4.54 -13.98 -9.36
CA PHE A 368 3.34 -14.35 -10.13
C PHE A 368 3.65 -14.76 -11.58
N ILE A 369 4.34 -13.91 -12.36
CA ILE A 369 4.65 -14.22 -13.77
C ILE A 369 5.52 -15.48 -13.90
N PRO A 370 6.62 -15.64 -13.13
CA PRO A 370 7.46 -16.84 -13.20
C PRO A 370 6.70 -18.14 -12.92
N ILE A 371 5.76 -18.15 -11.97
CA ILE A 371 4.92 -19.32 -11.67
C ILE A 371 3.93 -19.61 -12.80
N CYS A 372 3.40 -18.55 -13.42
CA CYS A 372 2.41 -18.68 -14.49
C CYS A 372 3.02 -19.14 -15.83
N GLN A 373 4.25 -18.72 -16.15
CA GLN A 373 4.89 -19.04 -17.43
C GLN A 373 5.29 -20.53 -17.55
N PRO A 374 5.26 -21.11 -18.76
CA PRO A 374 4.84 -20.49 -20.03
C PRO A 374 3.33 -20.54 -20.32
N SER A 375 2.56 -21.44 -19.69
CA SER A 375 1.20 -21.76 -20.13
C SER A 375 0.08 -20.86 -19.61
N PHE A 376 0.29 -20.12 -18.51
CA PHE A 376 -0.72 -19.29 -17.85
C PHE A 376 -2.06 -20.01 -17.58
N SER A 377 -2.00 -21.33 -17.36
CA SER A 377 -3.18 -22.15 -17.07
C SER A 377 -3.83 -21.74 -15.75
N LEU A 378 -5.13 -22.05 -15.58
CA LEU A 378 -5.87 -21.71 -14.36
C LEU A 378 -5.16 -22.23 -13.11
N LYS A 379 -4.70 -23.49 -13.11
CA LYS A 379 -3.97 -24.09 -11.99
C LYS A 379 -2.72 -23.28 -11.61
N ARG A 380 -1.95 -22.81 -12.60
CA ARG A 380 -0.73 -22.01 -12.35
C ARG A 380 -1.06 -20.60 -11.88
N LYS A 381 -2.13 -19.99 -12.40
CA LYS A 381 -2.62 -18.69 -11.90
C LYS A 381 -3.07 -18.78 -10.44
N LEU A 382 -3.82 -19.83 -10.09
CA LEU A 382 -4.23 -20.08 -8.70
C LEU A 382 -3.01 -20.28 -7.80
N LEU A 383 -2.04 -21.11 -8.20
CA LEU A 383 -0.79 -21.28 -7.46
C LEU A 383 -0.05 -19.95 -7.30
N GLY A 384 0.06 -19.15 -8.37
CA GLY A 384 0.68 -17.83 -8.31
C GLY A 384 -0.01 -16.87 -7.34
N ILE A 385 -1.35 -16.91 -7.26
CA ILE A 385 -2.15 -16.15 -6.30
C ILE A 385 -1.83 -16.60 -4.88
N PHE A 386 -1.92 -17.91 -4.59
CA PHE A 386 -1.67 -18.45 -3.26
C PHE A 386 -0.24 -18.19 -2.78
N VAL A 387 0.76 -18.35 -3.65
CA VAL A 387 2.16 -18.05 -3.29
C VAL A 387 2.37 -16.55 -3.06
N SER A 388 1.74 -15.67 -3.85
CA SER A 388 1.84 -14.22 -3.63
C SER A 388 1.22 -13.80 -2.29
N TYR A 389 0.01 -14.28 -1.97
CA TYR A 389 -0.62 -14.02 -0.67
C TYR A 389 0.10 -14.71 0.49
N GLY A 390 0.71 -15.88 0.25
CA GLY A 390 1.57 -16.54 1.23
C GLY A 390 2.81 -15.71 1.57
N PHE A 391 3.40 -15.04 0.57
CA PHE A 391 4.48 -14.08 0.81
C PHE A 391 3.99 -12.87 1.62
N VAL A 392 2.81 -12.34 1.32
CA VAL A 392 2.21 -11.25 2.12
C VAL A 392 1.99 -11.69 3.57
N LEU A 393 1.49 -12.90 3.80
CA LEU A 393 1.30 -13.44 5.15
C LEU A 393 2.65 -13.64 5.88
N LEU A 394 3.67 -14.12 5.16
CA LEU A 394 5.04 -14.23 5.69
C LEU A 394 5.58 -12.86 6.12
N TRP A 395 5.31 -11.82 5.33
CA TRP A 395 5.72 -10.45 5.61
C TRP A 395 4.99 -9.87 6.83
N HIS A 396 3.67 -9.97 6.89
CA HIS A 396 2.90 -9.39 8.00
C HIS A 396 2.93 -10.24 9.28
N GLY A 397 3.36 -11.50 9.19
CA GLY A 397 3.43 -12.45 10.29
C GLY A 397 2.17 -13.31 10.43
N PHE A 398 2.35 -14.51 10.98
CA PHE A 398 1.31 -15.55 11.09
C PHE A 398 0.39 -15.35 12.29
N HIS A 399 -0.21 -14.16 12.40
CA HIS A 399 -1.20 -13.85 13.43
C HIS A 399 -2.63 -14.14 12.93
N TYR A 400 -3.53 -14.48 13.85
CA TYR A 400 -4.93 -14.81 13.52
C TYR A 400 -5.60 -13.75 12.64
N HIS A 401 -5.45 -12.47 12.99
CA HIS A 401 -6.03 -11.36 12.24
C HIS A 401 -5.46 -11.23 10.81
N ASN A 402 -4.16 -11.47 10.61
CA ASN A 402 -3.53 -11.46 9.28
C ASN A 402 -3.99 -12.64 8.43
N ILE A 403 -4.15 -13.82 9.03
CA ILE A 403 -4.65 -15.01 8.34
C ILE A 403 -6.08 -14.76 7.83
N ILE A 404 -6.97 -14.24 8.68
CA ILE A 404 -8.35 -13.91 8.28
C ILE A 404 -8.36 -12.83 7.20
N TRP A 405 -7.54 -11.78 7.32
CA TRP A 405 -7.39 -10.75 6.29
C TRP A 405 -6.99 -11.34 4.92
N ILE A 406 -6.00 -12.24 4.89
CA ILE A 406 -5.56 -12.87 3.65
C ILE A 406 -6.64 -13.78 3.06
N LEU A 407 -7.29 -14.60 3.89
CA LEU A 407 -8.36 -15.49 3.45
C LEU A 407 -9.55 -14.72 2.85
N LEU A 408 -9.97 -13.62 3.49
CA LEU A 408 -11.05 -12.78 2.99
C LEU A 408 -10.67 -12.06 1.70
N ASN A 409 -9.42 -11.61 1.54
CA ASN A 409 -8.94 -11.05 0.26
C ASN A 409 -8.87 -12.10 -0.86
N ILE A 410 -8.48 -13.34 -0.57
CA ILE A 410 -8.48 -14.43 -1.57
C ILE A 410 -9.93 -14.74 -1.99
N ALA A 411 -10.85 -14.82 -1.03
CA ALA A 411 -12.27 -15.03 -1.30
C ALA A 411 -12.85 -13.91 -2.16
N GLU A 412 -12.58 -12.64 -1.78
CA GLU A 412 -12.96 -11.45 -2.57
C GLU A 412 -12.48 -11.54 -4.02
N LEU A 413 -11.20 -11.86 -4.20
CA LEU A 413 -10.59 -11.95 -5.52
C LEU A 413 -11.22 -13.05 -6.38
N PHE A 414 -11.60 -14.18 -5.77
CA PHE A 414 -12.32 -15.24 -6.47
C PHE A 414 -13.74 -14.84 -6.83
N VAL A 415 -14.47 -14.12 -5.96
CA VAL A 415 -15.78 -13.57 -6.30
C VAL A 415 -15.67 -12.62 -7.50
N GLU A 416 -14.70 -11.71 -7.48
CA GLU A 416 -14.48 -10.76 -8.57
C GLU A 416 -14.12 -11.47 -9.90
N TYR A 417 -13.19 -12.43 -9.86
CA TYR A 417 -12.80 -13.17 -11.06
C TYR A 417 -13.89 -14.10 -11.57
N THR A 418 -14.70 -14.68 -10.69
CA THR A 418 -15.86 -15.50 -11.08
C THR A 418 -16.88 -14.64 -11.82
N GLY A 419 -17.19 -13.44 -11.30
CA GLY A 419 -18.08 -12.50 -12.00
C GLY A 419 -17.57 -12.11 -13.39
N LYS A 420 -16.26 -11.84 -13.52
CA LYS A 420 -15.62 -11.56 -14.81
C LYS A 420 -15.63 -12.77 -15.76
N ALA A 421 -15.40 -13.98 -15.22
CA ALA A 421 -15.40 -15.21 -15.99
C ALA A 421 -16.80 -15.51 -16.54
N ILE A 422 -17.85 -15.42 -15.70
CA ILE A 422 -19.25 -15.58 -16.11
C ILE A 422 -19.58 -14.60 -17.24
N TYR A 423 -19.20 -13.32 -17.08
CA TYR A 423 -19.47 -12.30 -18.09
C TYR A 423 -18.65 -12.48 -19.39
N SER A 424 -17.54 -13.22 -19.34
CA SER A 424 -16.73 -13.52 -20.53
C SER A 424 -17.33 -14.62 -21.42
N ILE A 425 -18.32 -15.38 -20.93
CA ILE A 425 -19.03 -16.40 -21.70
C ILE A 425 -19.92 -15.72 -22.74
N ASN A 426 -19.76 -16.07 -24.01
CA ASN A 426 -20.50 -15.43 -25.12
C ASN A 426 -22.02 -15.54 -24.94
N ALA A 427 -22.53 -16.73 -24.60
CA ALA A 427 -23.97 -16.94 -24.38
C ALA A 427 -24.54 -16.03 -23.27
N VAL A 428 -23.80 -15.82 -22.18
CA VAL A 428 -24.21 -14.92 -21.09
C VAL A 428 -24.23 -13.48 -21.58
N ARG A 429 -23.18 -13.06 -22.30
CA ARG A 429 -23.09 -11.69 -22.85
C ARG A 429 -24.20 -11.41 -23.86
N GLU A 430 -24.43 -12.30 -24.82
CA GLU A 430 -25.46 -12.18 -25.86
C GLU A 430 -26.87 -12.18 -25.25
N THR A 431 -27.13 -13.07 -24.29
CA THR A 431 -28.41 -13.10 -23.55
C THR A 431 -28.63 -11.77 -22.82
N ARG A 432 -27.60 -11.28 -22.13
CA ARG A 432 -27.65 -10.00 -21.43
C ARG A 432 -27.94 -8.87 -22.40
N GLU A 433 -27.20 -8.77 -23.50
CA GLU A 433 -27.36 -7.72 -24.53
C GLU A 433 -28.75 -7.75 -25.18
N LYS A 434 -29.37 -8.94 -25.30
CA LYS A 434 -30.73 -9.10 -25.82
C LYS A 434 -31.83 -8.63 -24.87
N TYR A 435 -31.70 -8.88 -23.56
CA TYR A 435 -32.79 -8.66 -22.59
C TYR A 435 -32.56 -7.49 -21.62
N ILE A 436 -31.32 -7.04 -21.41
CA ILE A 436 -30.96 -6.05 -20.39
C ILE A 436 -30.09 -4.96 -21.02
N SER A 437 -30.60 -3.73 -21.03
CA SER A 437 -29.84 -2.57 -21.50
C SER A 437 -28.56 -2.36 -20.66
N ASP A 438 -27.53 -1.77 -21.27
CA ASP A 438 -26.27 -1.46 -20.56
C ASP A 438 -26.51 -0.66 -19.27
N VAL A 439 -27.47 0.28 -19.32
CA VAL A 439 -27.84 1.14 -18.18
C VAL A 439 -28.47 0.32 -17.05
N ALA A 440 -29.41 -0.57 -17.37
CA ALA A 440 -30.01 -1.47 -16.39
C ALA A 440 -28.96 -2.44 -15.83
N PHE A 441 -28.07 -2.96 -16.67
CA PHE A 441 -26.99 -3.83 -16.25
C PHE A 441 -25.98 -3.13 -15.32
N ARG A 442 -25.65 -1.85 -15.57
CA ARG A 442 -24.84 -1.04 -14.65
C ARG A 442 -25.50 -0.93 -13.26
N ARG A 443 -26.83 -0.78 -13.19
CA ARG A 443 -27.55 -0.75 -11.91
C ARG A 443 -27.46 -2.09 -11.20
N ILE A 444 -27.72 -3.20 -11.90
CA ILE A 444 -27.56 -4.57 -11.36
C ILE A 444 -26.13 -4.79 -10.85
N LEU A 445 -25.13 -4.41 -11.65
CA LEU A 445 -23.73 -4.54 -11.28
C LEU A 445 -23.38 -3.72 -10.03
N GLY A 446 -24.05 -2.59 -9.81
CA GLY A 446 -23.90 -1.79 -8.59
C GLY A 446 -24.26 -2.60 -7.34
N CYS A 447 -25.34 -3.39 -7.39
CA CYS A 447 -25.70 -4.31 -6.31
C CYS A 447 -24.70 -5.46 -6.19
N LEU A 448 -24.30 -6.06 -7.33
CA LEU A 448 -23.38 -7.20 -7.32
C LEU A 448 -21.98 -6.85 -6.80
N GLN A 449 -21.50 -5.63 -7.04
CA GLN A 449 -20.19 -5.17 -6.54
C GLN A 449 -20.15 -4.98 -5.02
N ILE A 450 -21.29 -4.89 -4.34
CA ILE A 450 -21.34 -4.84 -2.87
C ILE A 450 -20.81 -6.16 -2.27
N ILE A 451 -21.05 -7.29 -2.93
CA ILE A 451 -20.66 -8.61 -2.43
C ILE A 451 -19.13 -8.71 -2.24
N PRO A 452 -18.27 -8.55 -3.27
CA PRO A 452 -16.82 -8.57 -3.07
C PRO A 452 -16.36 -7.43 -2.16
N TYR A 453 -17.02 -6.27 -2.20
CA TYR A 453 -16.70 -5.15 -1.34
C TYR A 453 -16.85 -5.45 0.16
N ILE A 454 -17.88 -6.21 0.56
CA ILE A 454 -18.08 -6.65 1.94
C ILE A 454 -16.90 -7.51 2.40
N PHE A 455 -16.42 -8.46 1.59
CA PHE A 455 -15.25 -9.26 1.94
C PHE A 455 -14.03 -8.37 2.19
N GLY A 456 -13.77 -7.42 1.31
CA GLY A 456 -12.68 -6.44 1.48
C GLY A 456 -12.84 -5.56 2.73
N LEU A 457 -14.06 -5.10 3.03
CA LEU A 457 -14.36 -4.29 4.22
C LEU A 457 -14.05 -5.05 5.52
N TYR A 458 -14.60 -6.26 5.68
CA TYR A 458 -14.36 -7.08 6.88
C TYR A 458 -12.89 -7.49 6.98
N SER A 459 -12.27 -7.78 5.84
CA SER A 459 -10.84 -8.06 5.76
C SER A 459 -10.01 -6.93 6.38
N ASN A 460 -10.31 -5.68 6.02
CA ASN A 460 -9.61 -4.52 6.57
C ASN A 460 -9.91 -4.29 8.06
N PHE A 461 -11.09 -4.65 8.57
CA PHE A 461 -11.36 -4.57 10.02
C PHE A 461 -10.46 -5.49 10.83
N PHE A 462 -10.20 -6.72 10.34
CA PHE A 462 -9.24 -7.62 10.97
C PHE A 462 -7.81 -7.11 10.84
N PHE A 463 -7.41 -6.64 9.66
CA PHE A 463 -6.04 -6.17 9.44
C PHE A 463 -5.69 -4.91 10.25
N LEU A 464 -6.56 -3.90 10.21
CA LEU A 464 -6.29 -2.60 10.84
C LEU A 464 -6.70 -2.54 12.31
N GLY A 465 -7.83 -3.17 12.66
CA GLY A 465 -8.36 -3.16 14.02
C GLY A 465 -7.89 -4.34 14.88
N GLY A 466 -7.20 -5.32 14.29
CA GLY A 466 -6.82 -6.56 14.97
C GLY A 466 -7.99 -7.51 15.20
N GLU A 467 -7.70 -8.61 15.88
CA GLU A 467 -8.65 -9.72 16.09
C GLU A 467 -9.93 -9.28 16.80
N THR A 468 -9.79 -8.54 17.90
CA THR A 468 -10.92 -8.20 18.74
C THR A 468 -11.88 -7.23 18.06
N VAL A 469 -11.36 -6.19 17.40
CA VAL A 469 -12.18 -5.23 16.66
C VAL A 469 -12.86 -5.91 15.47
N GLY A 470 -12.12 -6.74 14.72
CA GLY A 470 -12.70 -7.54 13.64
C GLY A 470 -13.88 -8.41 14.10
N LYS A 471 -13.71 -9.13 15.22
CA LYS A 471 -14.78 -9.93 15.85
C LYS A 471 -15.97 -9.07 16.30
N MET A 472 -15.74 -7.88 16.82
CA MET A 472 -16.82 -6.96 17.21
C MET A 472 -17.66 -6.50 16.00
N PHE A 473 -17.03 -6.22 14.85
CA PHE A 473 -17.78 -5.90 13.62
C PHE A 473 -18.60 -7.08 13.13
N VAL A 474 -18.05 -8.29 13.16
CA VAL A 474 -18.79 -9.50 12.81
C VAL A 474 -19.98 -9.69 13.76
N GLN A 475 -19.79 -9.55 15.07
CA GLN A 475 -20.89 -9.72 16.02
C GLN A 475 -21.97 -8.64 15.84
N ARG A 476 -21.59 -7.37 15.97
CA ARG A 476 -22.53 -6.26 16.09
C ARG A 476 -23.19 -5.84 14.79
N ILE A 477 -22.52 -6.06 13.66
CA ILE A 477 -23.00 -5.63 12.34
C ILE A 477 -23.40 -6.85 11.52
N TRP A 478 -22.52 -7.83 11.34
CA TRP A 478 -22.86 -8.98 10.51
C TRP A 478 -23.97 -9.84 11.12
N TYR A 479 -23.80 -10.35 12.33
CA TYR A 479 -24.78 -11.25 12.96
C TYR A 479 -26.03 -10.52 13.43
N GLU A 480 -25.87 -9.44 14.19
CA GLU A 480 -27.01 -8.75 14.80
C GLU A 480 -27.88 -8.01 13.79
N GLU A 481 -27.31 -7.45 12.71
CA GLU A 481 -28.01 -6.53 11.80
C GLU A 481 -28.12 -7.06 10.37
N THR A 482 -27.01 -7.52 9.77
CA THR A 482 -26.98 -7.94 8.35
C THR A 482 -27.72 -9.26 8.14
N LEU A 483 -27.42 -10.31 8.91
CA LEU A 483 -28.07 -11.61 8.74
C LEU A 483 -29.56 -11.57 9.12
N THR A 484 -29.92 -10.74 10.09
CA THR A 484 -31.32 -10.53 10.51
C THR A 484 -32.07 -9.54 9.63
N MET A 485 -31.40 -8.93 8.63
CA MET A 485 -31.96 -7.94 7.69
C MET A 485 -32.66 -6.76 8.38
N ARG A 486 -32.12 -6.30 9.51
CA ARG A 486 -32.63 -5.13 10.23
C ARG A 486 -32.36 -3.84 9.45
N TYR A 487 -33.06 -2.77 9.84
CA TYR A 487 -32.97 -1.48 9.17
C TYR A 487 -31.52 -0.94 8.99
N PRO A 488 -30.55 -1.13 9.90
CA PRO A 488 -29.18 -0.67 9.67
C PRO A 488 -28.51 -1.39 8.49
N ALA A 489 -28.79 -2.68 8.30
CA ALA A 489 -28.28 -3.43 7.17
C ALA A 489 -28.83 -2.91 5.84
N ILE A 490 -30.13 -2.59 5.79
CA ILE A 490 -30.77 -2.01 4.61
C ILE A 490 -30.12 -0.65 4.27
N ILE A 491 -29.89 0.19 5.27
CA ILE A 491 -29.21 1.48 5.09
C ILE A 491 -27.78 1.28 4.56
N LEU A 492 -27.01 0.36 5.13
CA LEU A 492 -25.63 0.10 4.71
C LEU A 492 -25.56 -0.46 3.28
N LEU A 493 -26.46 -1.36 2.90
CA LEU A 493 -26.56 -1.88 1.54
C LEU A 493 -26.95 -0.77 0.55
N LEU A 494 -27.88 0.10 0.91
CA LEU A 494 -28.29 1.23 0.08
C LEU A 494 -27.16 2.25 -0.10
N LEU A 495 -26.44 2.58 0.98
CA LEU A 495 -25.24 3.42 0.92
C LEU A 495 -24.13 2.76 0.09
N GLY A 496 -23.97 1.44 0.21
CA GLY A 496 -23.06 0.65 -0.61
C GLY A 496 -23.40 0.73 -2.10
N TYR A 497 -24.68 0.64 -2.45
CA TYR A 497 -25.16 0.78 -3.82
C TYR A 497 -24.88 2.19 -4.38
N PHE A 498 -25.24 3.25 -3.65
CA PHE A 498 -24.97 4.62 -4.09
C PHE A 498 -23.47 4.86 -4.23
N PHE A 499 -22.66 4.32 -3.31
CA PHE A 499 -21.22 4.40 -3.43
C PHE A 499 -20.71 3.68 -4.68
N ALA A 500 -21.19 2.46 -4.95
CA ALA A 500 -20.82 1.73 -6.16
C ALA A 500 -21.11 2.53 -7.44
N GLN A 501 -22.29 3.15 -7.52
CA GLN A 501 -22.65 3.96 -8.69
C GLN A 501 -21.78 5.20 -8.86
N VAL A 502 -21.42 5.88 -7.76
CA VAL A 502 -20.47 7.00 -7.79
C VAL A 502 -19.10 6.53 -8.26
N ILE A 503 -18.61 5.40 -7.77
CA ILE A 503 -17.30 4.86 -8.19
C ILE A 503 -17.30 4.48 -9.67
N MET A 504 -18.32 3.78 -10.15
CA MET A 504 -18.45 3.45 -11.58
C MET A 504 -18.44 4.72 -12.45
N GLU A 505 -19.07 5.80 -11.98
CA GLU A 505 -19.08 7.08 -12.69
C GLU A 505 -17.69 7.74 -12.73
N VAL A 506 -16.97 7.71 -11.61
CA VAL A 506 -15.60 8.21 -11.55
C VAL A 506 -14.68 7.41 -12.46
N GLU A 507 -14.81 6.08 -12.49
CA GLU A 507 -14.05 5.22 -13.39
C GLU A 507 -14.33 5.52 -14.86
N ARG A 508 -15.61 5.70 -15.22
CA ARG A 508 -16.03 6.14 -16.54
C ARG A 508 -15.37 7.46 -16.94
N TYR A 509 -15.42 8.46 -16.07
CA TYR A 509 -14.81 9.77 -16.30
C TYR A 509 -13.29 9.70 -16.53
N LEU A 510 -12.59 8.86 -15.75
CA LEU A 510 -11.14 8.72 -15.85
C LEU A 510 -10.69 7.88 -17.06
N SER A 511 -11.55 6.99 -17.56
CA SER A 511 -11.28 6.19 -18.76
C SER A 511 -11.38 6.97 -20.08
N GLN A 512 -11.85 8.23 -20.05
CA GLN A 512 -11.97 9.06 -21.25
C GLN A 512 -10.59 9.52 -21.75
N PRO A 513 -10.31 9.43 -23.07
CA PRO A 513 -8.97 9.62 -23.64
C PRO A 513 -8.33 10.99 -23.35
N ALA A 514 -9.12 12.05 -23.16
CA ALA A 514 -8.62 13.39 -22.87
C ALA A 514 -7.94 13.54 -21.48
N LYS A 515 -8.03 12.55 -20.58
CA LYS A 515 -7.60 12.67 -19.17
C LYS A 515 -6.58 11.64 -18.71
N LEU A 516 -6.17 10.72 -19.57
CA LEU A 516 -5.06 9.80 -19.29
C LEU A 516 -3.70 10.51 -19.17
N HIS A 517 -3.58 11.73 -19.69
CA HIS A 517 -2.34 12.53 -19.64
C HIS A 517 -2.24 13.48 -18.42
N SER A 518 -3.29 13.62 -17.61
CA SER A 518 -3.34 14.59 -16.50
C SER A 518 -3.54 13.97 -15.10
N ALA A 519 -3.45 12.64 -14.97
CA ALA A 519 -3.66 11.90 -13.71
C ALA A 519 -2.44 11.12 -13.20
#